data_AF-A0A539CTJ3-F1
#
_entry.id   AF-A0A539CTJ3-F1
#
_cell.length_a   1.000
_cell.length_b   1.000
_cell.length_c   1.000
_cell.angle_alpha   90.00
_cell.angle_beta   90.00
_cell.angle_gamma   90.00
#
_symmetry.space_group_name_H-M   'P 1'
#
loop_
_entity.id
_entity.type
_entity.pdbx_description
1 polymer ?
#
loop_
_entity_poly.entity_id
_entity_poly.type
_entity_poly.pdbx_seq_one_letter_code
_entity_poly.pdbx_strand_id
1 'polypeptide(L)'
;MSSITTPATSNRVPRSFALRTETAGQDAFSPAPPEFDNGDEALYSDKSGTDTKGILQTGIGLVDLAAYETFKNALDSGTPADFEAITLGGPRTLNGPQGGLAFDLECRDSAQFVAPAAPALASEDYATELVELYVAFTDYPSNSVAVRAANELSSMATYKGPRDASNKVTPELLFRGGFFGERVGPYVSQFLLQNTSLGALPIDQKYTTLTKGVDYMTDPATFLQVQNGISTGLKLQPDPTPLYLHDGRGLAAYTPR
;
A
#
# COMPACT_ATOMS: atom_id res chain seq x y z
N MET A 1 0.95 41.10 -1.46
CA MET A 1 1.66 39.94 -0.90
C MET A 1 2.65 40.46 0.12
N SER A 2 2.37 40.13 1.37
CA SER A 2 2.72 40.90 2.58
C SER A 2 4.21 40.85 2.94
N SER A 3 4.69 41.87 3.64
CA SER A 3 6.05 42.01 4.17
C SER A 3 6.49 40.89 5.14
N ILE A 4 5.63 39.89 5.39
CA ILE A 4 5.83 38.80 6.35
C ILE A 4 6.80 37.74 5.81
N THR A 5 6.84 37.49 4.49
CA THR A 5 7.70 36.46 3.87
C THR A 5 9.11 36.94 3.52
N THR A 6 9.38 38.25 3.60
CA THR A 6 10.72 38.80 3.36
C THR A 6 11.64 38.54 4.57
N PRO A 7 12.85 37.99 4.41
CA PRO A 7 13.79 37.83 5.53
C PRO A 7 14.02 39.13 6.32
N ALA A 8 14.15 39.01 7.64
CA ALA A 8 14.25 40.13 8.57
C ALA A 8 15.47 40.04 9.47
N THR A 9 15.96 41.17 9.98
CA THR A 9 16.94 41.22 11.09
C THR A 9 16.36 41.84 12.37
N SER A 10 15.16 42.45 12.31
CA SER A 10 14.42 43.01 13.45
C SER A 10 13.00 42.41 13.53
N ASN A 11 12.38 42.49 14.72
CA ASN A 11 11.02 41.97 15.00
C ASN A 11 10.81 40.51 14.59
N ARG A 12 11.86 39.68 14.68
CA ARG A 12 11.86 38.30 14.16
C ARG A 12 10.79 37.41 14.77
N VAL A 13 10.59 37.49 16.08
CA VAL A 13 9.62 36.66 16.80
C VAL A 13 8.17 36.99 16.39
N PRO A 14 7.69 38.25 16.47
CA PRO A 14 6.37 38.62 15.95
C PRO A 14 6.16 38.30 14.46
N ARG A 15 7.18 38.47 13.61
CA ARG A 15 7.08 38.15 12.18
C ARG A 15 6.95 36.64 11.92
N SER A 16 7.69 35.81 12.68
CA SER A 16 7.56 34.35 12.62
C SER A 16 6.18 33.88 13.08
N PHE A 17 5.64 34.48 14.15
CA PHE A 17 4.27 34.20 14.60
C PHE A 17 3.24 34.57 13.51
N ALA A 18 3.33 35.78 12.94
CA ALA A 18 2.43 36.22 11.88
C ALA A 18 2.46 35.28 10.66
N LEU A 19 3.66 34.83 10.25
CA LEU A 19 3.81 33.88 9.15
C LEU A 19 3.10 32.55 9.45
N ARG A 20 3.35 31.96 10.62
CA ARG A 20 2.73 30.67 10.99
C ARG A 20 1.21 30.78 11.06
N THR A 21 0.68 31.86 11.62
CA THR A 21 -0.76 32.12 11.69
C THR A 21 -1.37 32.33 10.31
N GLU A 22 -0.68 33.05 9.42
CA GLU A 22 -1.14 33.26 8.03
C GLU A 22 -1.16 31.94 7.25
N THR A 23 -0.09 31.13 7.34
CA THR A 23 -0.01 29.82 6.69
C THR A 23 -1.08 28.86 7.23
N ALA A 24 -1.21 28.73 8.55
CA ALA A 24 -2.25 27.90 9.16
C ALA A 24 -3.66 28.35 8.76
N GLY A 25 -3.89 29.67 8.63
CA GLY A 25 -5.14 30.21 8.10
C GLY A 25 -5.38 29.80 6.65
N GLN A 26 -4.38 29.89 5.78
CA GLN A 26 -4.49 29.48 4.37
C GLN A 26 -4.84 27.99 4.24
N ASP A 27 -4.22 27.14 5.04
CA ASP A 27 -4.48 25.71 5.05
C ASP A 27 -5.88 25.40 5.60
N ALA A 28 -6.27 25.99 6.73
CA ALA A 28 -7.58 25.78 7.35
C ALA A 28 -8.76 26.24 6.48
N PHE A 29 -8.57 27.23 5.60
CA PHE A 29 -9.61 27.70 4.68
C PHE A 29 -9.63 26.95 3.33
N SER A 30 -8.75 25.97 3.12
CA SER A 30 -8.92 24.99 2.04
C SER A 30 -9.97 23.96 2.47
N PRO A 31 -11.08 23.79 1.74
CA PRO A 31 -12.11 22.83 2.15
C PRO A 31 -11.58 21.39 2.06
N ALA A 32 -12.03 20.54 2.98
CA ALA A 32 -11.88 19.11 2.85
C ALA A 32 -12.74 18.61 1.68
N PRO A 33 -12.17 17.84 0.73
CA PRO A 33 -12.97 17.16 -0.28
C PRO A 33 -13.88 16.10 0.37
N PRO A 34 -15.03 15.78 -0.22
CA PRO A 34 -15.83 14.67 0.26
C PRO A 34 -15.10 13.33 0.03
N GLU A 35 -15.13 12.46 1.03
CA GLU A 35 -14.66 11.08 0.93
C GLU A 35 -15.84 10.14 0.71
N PHE A 36 -15.70 9.21 -0.22
CA PHE A 36 -16.73 8.24 -0.55
C PHE A 36 -16.15 6.83 -0.50
N ASP A 37 -16.84 5.94 0.21
CA ASP A 37 -16.61 4.51 0.06
C ASP A 37 -17.13 4.01 -1.31
N ASN A 38 -16.84 2.75 -1.61
CA ASN A 38 -17.35 2.08 -2.81
C ASN A 38 -18.71 1.37 -2.59
N GLY A 39 -19.28 1.49 -1.39
CA GLY A 39 -20.54 0.86 -0.97
C GLY A 39 -20.46 -0.60 -0.51
N ASP A 40 -19.32 -1.29 -0.62
CA ASP A 40 -19.24 -2.73 -0.36
C ASP A 40 -19.49 -3.10 1.11
N GLU A 41 -19.04 -2.28 2.06
CA GLU A 41 -19.27 -2.51 3.50
C GLU A 41 -20.77 -2.58 3.82
N ALA A 42 -21.57 -1.69 3.21
CA ALA A 42 -23.01 -1.64 3.38
C ALA A 42 -23.72 -2.76 2.59
N LEU A 43 -23.21 -3.11 1.41
CA LEU A 43 -23.80 -4.11 0.52
C LEU A 43 -23.69 -5.53 1.09
N TYR A 44 -22.51 -5.91 1.61
CA TYR A 44 -22.26 -7.26 2.09
C TYR A 44 -22.50 -7.35 3.60
N SER A 45 -23.57 -8.04 4.01
CA SER A 45 -23.95 -8.19 5.41
C SER A 45 -22.91 -8.94 6.24
N ASP A 46 -22.13 -9.81 5.62
CA ASP A 46 -21.04 -10.58 6.21
C ASP A 46 -19.68 -9.85 6.20
N LYS A 47 -19.62 -8.65 5.62
CA LYS A 47 -18.43 -7.79 5.52
C LYS A 47 -17.28 -8.41 4.72
N SER A 48 -17.58 -9.32 3.79
CA SER A 48 -16.55 -10.00 2.97
C SER A 48 -15.73 -9.07 2.05
N GLY A 49 -16.20 -7.84 1.81
CA GLY A 49 -15.50 -6.81 1.05
C GLY A 49 -14.71 -5.80 1.90
N THR A 50 -14.57 -6.03 3.21
CA THR A 50 -13.93 -5.10 4.14
C THR A 50 -12.70 -5.74 4.80
N ASP A 51 -11.66 -4.94 5.04
CA ASP A 51 -10.49 -5.42 5.80
C ASP A 51 -10.90 -5.73 7.25
N THR A 52 -10.75 -6.99 7.63
CA THR A 52 -11.09 -7.51 8.96
C THR A 52 -9.96 -8.35 9.55
N LYS A 53 -8.77 -8.29 8.95
CA LYS A 53 -7.62 -9.06 9.40
C LYS A 53 -7.24 -8.69 10.84
N GLY A 54 -7.05 -9.70 11.67
CA GLY A 54 -6.76 -9.57 13.10
C GLY A 54 -8.02 -9.50 13.97
N ILE A 55 -9.16 -9.08 13.42
CA ILE A 55 -10.47 -9.17 14.09
C ILE A 55 -10.88 -10.65 14.17
N LEU A 56 -11.60 -11.01 15.22
CA LEU A 56 -12.09 -12.38 15.40
C LEU A 56 -12.87 -12.86 14.16
N GLN A 57 -12.49 -14.01 13.62
CA GLN A 57 -13.14 -14.64 12.48
C GLN A 57 -13.97 -15.84 12.92
N THR A 58 -15.14 -16.03 12.30
CA THR A 58 -15.97 -17.24 12.47
C THR A 58 -15.64 -18.32 11.45
N GLY A 59 -14.99 -17.94 10.35
CA GLY A 59 -14.63 -18.83 9.25
C GLY A 59 -13.64 -18.20 8.27
N ILE A 60 -13.33 -18.91 7.20
CA ILE A 60 -12.42 -18.42 6.14
C ILE A 60 -13.10 -17.25 5.42
N GLY A 61 -12.54 -16.05 5.58
CA GLY A 61 -13.06 -14.83 4.97
C GLY A 61 -14.36 -14.32 5.61
N LEU A 62 -14.72 -14.80 6.80
CA LEU A 62 -15.94 -14.43 7.51
C LEU A 62 -15.61 -13.92 8.91
N VAL A 63 -15.74 -12.61 9.10
CA VAL A 63 -15.56 -11.96 10.39
C VAL A 63 -16.69 -12.33 11.35
N ASP A 64 -16.42 -12.36 12.64
CA ASP A 64 -17.48 -12.32 13.65
C ASP A 64 -18.11 -10.93 13.67
N LEU A 65 -19.40 -10.83 13.38
CA LEU A 65 -20.07 -9.53 13.27
C LEU A 65 -20.09 -8.76 14.59
N ALA A 66 -20.17 -9.43 15.74
CA ALA A 66 -20.12 -8.73 17.02
C ALA A 66 -18.71 -8.16 17.30
N ALA A 67 -17.66 -8.91 16.94
CA ALA A 67 -16.29 -8.41 16.98
C ALA A 67 -16.08 -7.24 16.00
N TYR A 68 -16.66 -7.31 14.81
CA TYR A 68 -16.62 -6.23 13.83
C TYR A 68 -17.25 -4.94 14.36
N GLU A 69 -18.37 -5.01 15.08
CA GLU A 69 -18.98 -3.83 15.71
C GLU A 69 -18.05 -3.18 16.74
N THR A 70 -17.23 -3.95 17.48
CA THR A 70 -16.22 -3.34 18.38
C THR A 70 -15.16 -2.55 17.61
N PHE A 71 -14.79 -3.00 16.41
CA PHE A 71 -13.89 -2.28 15.53
C PHE A 71 -14.52 -0.99 15.00
N LYS A 72 -15.78 -1.03 14.55
CA LYS A 72 -16.51 0.17 14.11
C LYS A 72 -16.66 1.20 15.23
N ASN A 73 -17.01 0.76 16.44
CA ASN A 73 -17.10 1.64 17.61
C ASN A 73 -15.76 2.33 17.93
N ALA A 74 -14.63 1.64 17.76
CA ALA A 74 -13.31 2.23 17.96
C ALA A 74 -13.00 3.31 16.90
N LEU A 75 -13.30 3.04 15.62
CA LEU A 75 -13.12 4.00 14.54
C LEU A 75 -14.00 5.25 14.71
N ASP A 76 -15.26 5.06 15.09
CA ASP A 76 -16.22 6.16 15.25
C ASP A 76 -15.93 7.04 16.47
N SER A 77 -15.47 6.43 17.57
CA SER A 77 -15.18 7.14 18.83
C SER A 77 -13.84 7.87 18.81
N GLY A 78 -12.85 7.31 18.11
CA GLY A 78 -11.46 7.77 18.16
C GLY A 78 -10.80 7.63 19.53
N THR A 79 -11.42 6.95 20.51
CA THR A 79 -10.85 6.88 21.87
C THR A 79 -9.85 5.73 22.00
N PRO A 80 -8.68 5.94 22.62
CA PRO A 80 -7.70 4.86 22.79
C PRO A 80 -8.27 3.64 23.52
N ALA A 81 -9.17 3.84 24.48
CA ALA A 81 -9.77 2.74 25.23
C ALA A 81 -10.64 1.81 24.35
N ASP A 82 -11.37 2.38 23.38
CA ASP A 82 -12.20 1.58 22.48
C ASP A 82 -11.33 0.79 21.48
N PHE A 83 -10.19 1.34 21.05
CA PHE A 83 -9.21 0.58 20.25
C PHE A 83 -8.60 -0.60 21.02
N GLU A 84 -8.30 -0.44 22.31
CA GLU A 84 -7.83 -1.53 23.17
C GLU A 84 -8.92 -2.58 23.45
N ALA A 85 -10.20 -2.21 23.28
CA ALA A 85 -11.35 -3.08 23.49
C ALA A 85 -11.78 -3.87 22.24
N ILE A 86 -11.12 -3.67 21.09
CA ILE A 86 -11.42 -4.40 19.86
C ILE A 86 -11.25 -5.92 20.09
N THR A 87 -12.26 -6.69 19.69
CA THR A 87 -12.23 -8.15 19.84
C THR A 87 -11.37 -8.78 18.74
N LEU A 88 -10.14 -9.16 19.09
CA LEU A 88 -9.17 -9.77 18.18
C LEU A 88 -9.33 -11.31 18.12
N GLY A 89 -8.97 -11.89 16.97
CA GLY A 89 -8.98 -13.35 16.76
C GLY A 89 -7.77 -14.08 17.34
N GLY A 90 -6.73 -13.34 17.72
CA GLY A 90 -5.43 -13.88 18.09
C GLY A 90 -4.53 -12.81 18.72
N PRO A 91 -3.28 -13.18 19.07
CA PRO A 91 -2.42 -12.34 19.90
C PRO A 91 -1.74 -11.18 19.15
N ARG A 92 -1.84 -11.11 17.82
CA ARG A 92 -1.27 -9.99 17.05
C ARG A 92 -2.21 -8.78 17.11
N THR A 93 -1.63 -7.61 17.26
CA THR A 93 -2.36 -6.34 17.33
C THR A 93 -2.57 -5.73 15.95
N LEU A 94 -3.52 -4.80 15.85
CA LEU A 94 -3.69 -3.94 14.68
C LEU A 94 -2.55 -2.92 14.61
N ASN A 95 -2.10 -2.58 13.39
CA ASN A 95 -0.98 -1.67 13.20
C ASN A 95 -1.45 -0.22 13.03
N GLY A 96 -1.46 0.54 14.13
CA GLY A 96 -1.71 1.98 14.12
C GLY A 96 -3.09 2.42 13.60
N PRO A 97 -4.22 1.79 14.00
CA PRO A 97 -5.55 2.16 13.50
C PRO A 97 -5.97 3.60 13.89
N GLN A 98 -5.28 4.22 14.86
CA GLN A 98 -5.46 5.61 15.28
C GLN A 98 -4.64 6.63 14.45
N GLY A 99 -3.81 6.18 13.51
CA GLY A 99 -2.84 7.03 12.81
C GLY A 99 -3.46 8.21 12.04
N GLY A 100 -4.70 8.05 11.58
CA GLY A 100 -5.45 9.11 10.88
C GLY A 100 -6.07 10.19 11.79
N LEU A 101 -5.97 10.05 13.12
CA LEU A 101 -6.56 11.00 14.08
C LEU A 101 -5.57 12.09 14.53
N ALA A 102 -4.30 11.97 14.13
CA ALA A 102 -3.25 12.89 14.56
C ALA A 102 -3.29 14.20 13.76
N PHE A 103 -3.14 15.32 14.46
CA PHE A 103 -2.90 16.62 13.80
C PHE A 103 -1.43 16.80 13.45
N ASP A 104 -1.18 17.45 12.32
CA ASP A 104 0.14 17.99 11.97
C ASP A 104 0.24 19.48 12.32
N LEU A 105 1.44 19.97 12.60
CA LEU A 105 1.71 21.38 12.90
C LEU A 105 1.94 22.23 11.65
N GLU A 106 2.13 21.58 10.51
CA GLU A 106 2.34 22.20 9.21
C GLU A 106 1.53 21.49 8.11
N CYS A 107 1.42 22.16 6.98
CA CYS A 107 0.62 21.71 5.84
C CYS A 107 -0.88 21.61 6.15
N ARG A 108 -1.62 21.13 5.15
CA ARG A 108 -3.02 20.76 5.29
C ARG A 108 -3.16 19.49 6.13
N ASP A 109 -4.24 19.41 6.88
CA ASP A 109 -4.64 18.22 7.63
C ASP A 109 -4.86 17.03 6.69
N SER A 110 -4.63 15.80 7.18
CA SER A 110 -4.79 14.58 6.39
C SER A 110 -6.20 14.42 5.81
N ALA A 111 -7.24 14.90 6.51
CA ALA A 111 -8.63 14.87 6.05
C ALA A 111 -8.92 15.88 4.92
N GLN A 112 -7.95 16.71 4.54
CA GLN A 112 -8.07 17.65 3.41
C GLN A 112 -7.59 17.05 2.08
N PHE A 113 -7.26 15.76 2.06
CA PHE A 113 -6.89 15.01 0.86
C PHE A 113 -7.89 13.89 0.62
N VAL A 114 -8.08 13.48 -0.63
CA VAL A 114 -9.02 12.43 -0.99
C VAL A 114 -8.35 11.38 -1.85
N ALA A 115 -8.66 10.12 -1.58
CA ALA A 115 -8.42 9.01 -2.47
C ALA A 115 -9.73 8.68 -3.23
N PRO A 116 -9.65 8.26 -4.52
CA PRO A 116 -10.83 7.76 -5.21
C PRO A 116 -11.36 6.50 -4.51
N ALA A 117 -12.67 6.28 -4.61
CA ALA A 117 -13.28 5.04 -4.15
C ALA A 117 -12.60 3.83 -4.80
N ALA A 118 -12.30 2.81 -4.00
CA ALA A 118 -11.70 1.58 -4.49
C ALA A 118 -12.64 0.85 -5.48
N PRO A 119 -12.11 0.06 -6.43
CA PRO A 119 -12.94 -0.85 -7.21
C PRO A 119 -13.85 -1.69 -6.32
N ALA A 120 -15.13 -1.82 -6.68
CA ALA A 120 -16.04 -2.69 -5.94
C ALA A 120 -15.61 -4.17 -6.07
N LEU A 121 -15.83 -4.97 -5.04
CA LEU A 121 -15.45 -6.39 -4.98
C LEU A 121 -15.95 -7.19 -6.18
N ALA A 122 -17.17 -6.91 -6.63
CA ALA A 122 -17.81 -7.59 -7.76
C ALA A 122 -17.53 -6.93 -9.14
N SER A 123 -16.60 -5.98 -9.22
CA SER A 123 -16.32 -5.23 -10.45
C SER A 123 -15.30 -5.94 -11.37
N GLU A 124 -15.38 -5.64 -12.67
CA GLU A 124 -14.38 -6.05 -13.65
C GLU A 124 -13.00 -5.38 -13.40
N ASP A 125 -12.98 -4.20 -12.79
CA ASP A 125 -11.75 -3.53 -12.37
C ASP A 125 -11.01 -4.38 -11.33
N TYR A 126 -11.71 -4.79 -10.26
CA TYR A 126 -11.14 -5.65 -9.21
C TYR A 126 -10.70 -7.01 -9.74
N ALA A 127 -11.49 -7.62 -10.63
CA ALA A 127 -11.13 -8.89 -11.26
C ALA A 127 -9.85 -8.80 -12.09
N THR A 128 -9.67 -7.70 -12.83
CA THR A 128 -8.45 -7.46 -13.62
C THR A 128 -7.23 -7.21 -12.74
N GLU A 129 -7.37 -6.45 -11.65
CA GLU A 129 -6.29 -6.27 -10.66
C GLU A 129 -5.86 -7.61 -10.05
N LEU A 130 -6.83 -8.50 -9.71
CA LEU A 130 -6.52 -9.83 -9.22
C LEU A 130 -5.73 -10.66 -10.25
N VAL A 131 -6.12 -10.63 -11.54
CA VAL A 131 -5.40 -11.36 -12.60
C VAL A 131 -3.94 -10.90 -12.68
N GLU A 132 -3.68 -9.60 -12.56
CA GLU A 132 -2.32 -9.06 -12.55
C GLU A 132 -1.49 -9.62 -11.37
N LEU A 133 -2.08 -9.74 -10.18
CA LEU A 133 -1.40 -10.25 -8.98
C LEU A 133 -1.00 -11.73 -9.04
N TYR A 134 -1.71 -12.58 -9.80
CA TYR A 134 -1.46 -14.03 -9.85
C TYR A 134 -0.28 -14.46 -10.73
N VAL A 135 0.48 -13.50 -11.26
CA VAL A 135 1.48 -13.74 -12.30
C VAL A 135 2.87 -13.42 -11.75
N ALA A 136 3.76 -14.42 -11.65
CA ALA A 136 5.09 -14.27 -11.04
C ALA A 136 6.24 -14.80 -11.91
N PHE A 137 7.12 -13.95 -12.46
CA PHE A 137 8.26 -14.40 -13.29
C PHE A 137 9.58 -13.66 -13.03
N THR A 138 10.67 -14.36 -13.34
CA THR A 138 12.07 -13.91 -13.14
C THR A 138 12.78 -13.53 -14.45
N ASP A 139 12.17 -13.73 -15.61
CA ASP A 139 12.67 -13.29 -16.93
C ASP A 139 11.48 -13.00 -17.85
N TYR A 140 11.33 -11.79 -18.37
CA TYR A 140 10.09 -11.34 -19.02
C TYR A 140 10.06 -11.60 -20.53
N PRO A 141 11.09 -11.24 -21.34
CA PRO A 141 10.96 -11.26 -22.79
C PRO A 141 10.93 -12.69 -23.40
N SER A 142 11.59 -13.66 -22.76
CA SER A 142 11.73 -15.03 -23.28
C SER A 142 10.77 -16.04 -22.64
N ASN A 143 10.04 -15.64 -21.59
CA ASN A 143 9.24 -16.56 -20.78
C ASN A 143 7.83 -16.73 -21.35
N SER A 144 7.49 -17.95 -21.74
CA SER A 144 6.18 -18.30 -22.30
C SER A 144 5.00 -17.98 -21.37
N VAL A 145 5.21 -17.94 -20.05
CA VAL A 145 4.17 -17.58 -19.09
C VAL A 145 3.99 -16.07 -19.01
N ALA A 146 5.07 -15.28 -19.08
CA ALA A 146 4.99 -13.82 -19.20
C ALA A 146 4.24 -13.41 -20.48
N VAL A 147 4.54 -14.06 -21.61
CA VAL A 147 3.81 -13.82 -22.87
C VAL A 147 2.31 -14.14 -22.74
N ARG A 148 1.95 -15.24 -22.06
CA ARG A 148 0.54 -15.59 -21.83
C ARG A 148 -0.17 -14.57 -20.93
N ALA A 149 0.47 -14.15 -19.84
CA ALA A 149 -0.09 -13.13 -18.96
C ALA A 149 -0.28 -11.78 -19.67
N ALA A 150 0.70 -11.36 -20.48
CA ALA A 150 0.61 -10.15 -21.30
C ALA A 150 -0.57 -10.23 -22.29
N ASN A 151 -0.77 -11.39 -22.92
CA ASN A 151 -1.91 -11.59 -23.83
C ASN A 151 -3.26 -11.59 -23.10
N GLU A 152 -3.34 -12.17 -21.91
CA GLU A 152 -4.54 -12.17 -21.07
C GLU A 152 -4.91 -10.75 -20.63
N LEU A 153 -3.98 -10.00 -20.05
CA LEU A 153 -4.18 -8.59 -19.66
C LEU A 153 -4.47 -7.70 -20.87
N SER A 154 -3.90 -8.00 -22.04
CA SER A 154 -4.24 -7.30 -23.28
C SER A 154 -5.71 -7.40 -23.67
N SER A 155 -6.38 -8.50 -23.29
CA SER A 155 -7.79 -8.76 -23.59
C SER A 155 -8.76 -8.12 -22.58
N MET A 156 -8.26 -7.67 -21.43
CA MET A 156 -9.07 -7.08 -20.37
C MET A 156 -9.28 -5.59 -20.61
N ALA A 157 -10.54 -5.18 -20.85
CA ALA A 157 -10.88 -3.78 -21.13
C ALA A 157 -10.59 -2.86 -19.94
N THR A 158 -10.70 -3.37 -18.72
CA THR A 158 -10.47 -2.64 -17.46
C THR A 158 -9.01 -2.56 -17.03
N TYR A 159 -8.06 -3.17 -17.77
CA TYR A 159 -6.64 -3.08 -17.42
C TYR A 159 -6.10 -1.67 -17.64
N LYS A 160 -5.75 -1.02 -16.53
CA LYS A 160 -5.26 0.38 -16.46
C LYS A 160 -3.74 0.51 -16.58
N GLY A 161 -3.00 -0.59 -16.57
CA GLY A 161 -1.55 -0.58 -16.70
C GLY A 161 -1.05 -0.22 -18.10
N PRO A 162 0.27 -0.12 -18.29
CA PRO A 162 0.88 0.27 -19.56
C PRO A 162 0.53 -0.63 -20.74
N ARG A 163 0.29 0.02 -21.88
CA ARG A 163 0.13 -0.61 -23.20
C ARG A 163 1.08 0.04 -24.20
N ASP A 164 1.46 -0.72 -25.22
CA ASP A 164 2.26 -0.25 -26.34
C ASP A 164 1.43 0.58 -27.33
N ALA A 165 2.07 1.05 -28.41
CA ALA A 165 1.40 1.82 -29.46
C ALA A 165 0.31 1.04 -30.23
N SER A 166 0.32 -0.30 -30.13
CA SER A 166 -0.71 -1.19 -30.71
C SER A 166 -1.81 -1.56 -29.71
N ASN A 167 -1.85 -0.86 -28.56
CA ASN A 167 -2.78 -1.10 -27.46
C ASN A 167 -2.66 -2.50 -26.82
N LYS A 168 -1.47 -3.08 -26.83
CA LYS A 168 -1.16 -4.39 -26.23
C LYS A 168 -0.29 -4.24 -24.99
N VAL A 169 -0.54 -5.08 -24.01
CA VAL A 169 0.40 -5.35 -22.93
C VAL A 169 1.45 -6.29 -23.52
N THR A 170 2.72 -5.89 -23.44
CA THR A 170 3.85 -6.73 -23.86
C THR A 170 4.58 -7.24 -22.62
N PRO A 171 5.40 -8.31 -22.72
CA PRO A 171 6.20 -8.77 -21.59
C PRO A 171 7.08 -7.67 -20.98
N GLU A 172 7.57 -6.72 -21.78
CA GLU A 172 8.36 -5.59 -21.31
C GLU A 172 7.55 -4.59 -20.47
N LEU A 173 6.23 -4.53 -20.66
CA LEU A 173 5.32 -3.60 -19.98
C LEU A 173 4.62 -4.21 -18.77
N LEU A 174 4.72 -5.53 -18.58
CA LEU A 174 4.11 -6.21 -17.44
C LEU A 174 4.59 -5.63 -16.10
N PHE A 175 3.63 -5.36 -15.21
CA PHE A 175 3.82 -4.85 -13.85
C PHE A 175 4.60 -3.54 -13.74
N ARG A 176 4.69 -2.77 -14.83
CA ARG A 176 5.23 -1.42 -14.78
C ARG A 176 4.13 -0.43 -14.44
N GLY A 177 4.51 0.65 -13.77
CA GLY A 177 3.60 1.75 -13.50
C GLY A 177 3.37 2.64 -14.73
N GLY A 178 2.46 3.59 -14.55
CA GLY A 178 2.03 4.54 -15.59
C GLY A 178 2.82 5.85 -15.64
N PHE A 179 3.79 6.07 -14.74
CA PHE A 179 4.48 7.35 -14.66
C PHE A 179 5.51 7.53 -15.78
N PHE A 180 5.88 8.79 -16.02
CA PHE A 180 6.86 9.13 -17.04
C PHE A 180 8.21 8.45 -16.76
N GLY A 181 8.75 7.78 -17.77
CA GLY A 181 10.02 7.06 -17.69
C GLY A 181 9.91 5.60 -17.24
N GLU A 182 8.82 5.18 -16.61
CA GLU A 182 8.70 3.81 -16.06
C GLU A 182 8.62 2.74 -17.14
N ARG A 183 8.23 3.10 -18.37
CA ARG A 183 8.10 2.19 -19.52
C ARG A 183 9.38 2.02 -20.35
N VAL A 184 10.46 2.71 -19.97
CA VAL A 184 11.69 2.81 -20.78
C VAL A 184 12.86 2.18 -20.03
N GLY A 185 13.62 1.31 -20.71
CA GLY A 185 14.83 0.72 -20.16
C GLY A 185 14.56 -0.46 -19.20
N PRO A 186 15.50 -0.80 -18.31
CA PRO A 186 15.35 -1.89 -17.34
C PRO A 186 14.13 -1.71 -16.45
N TYR A 187 13.61 -2.82 -15.91
CA TYR A 187 12.49 -2.79 -14.97
C TYR A 187 12.91 -2.17 -13.63
N VAL A 188 14.05 -2.61 -13.10
CA VAL A 188 14.58 -2.11 -11.82
C VAL A 188 15.28 -0.76 -12.03
N SER A 189 14.90 0.23 -11.21
CA SER A 189 15.51 1.55 -11.22
C SER A 189 17.02 1.49 -11.03
N GLN A 190 17.77 2.32 -11.78
CA GLN A 190 19.22 2.40 -11.66
C GLN A 190 19.69 2.82 -10.27
N PHE A 191 18.88 3.60 -9.54
CA PHE A 191 19.17 3.96 -8.15
C PHE A 191 19.22 2.76 -7.20
N LEU A 192 18.59 1.64 -7.57
CA LEU A 192 18.59 0.39 -6.80
C LEU A 192 19.70 -0.59 -7.23
N LEU A 193 20.45 -0.29 -8.29
CA LEU A 193 21.48 -1.18 -8.86
C LEU A 193 22.88 -0.59 -8.80
N GLN A 194 23.01 0.73 -8.95
CA GLN A 194 24.30 1.39 -8.96
C GLN A 194 24.83 1.60 -7.54
N ASN A 195 26.05 1.15 -7.28
CA ASN A 195 26.74 1.43 -6.02
C ASN A 195 26.76 2.93 -5.74
N THR A 196 26.59 3.30 -4.48
CA THR A 196 26.52 4.69 -4.02
C THR A 196 27.34 4.87 -2.74
N SER A 197 27.23 6.01 -2.08
CA SER A 197 27.89 6.25 -0.79
C SER A 197 27.04 7.15 0.10
N LEU A 198 27.03 6.85 1.41
CA LEU A 198 26.51 7.76 2.43
C LEU A 198 27.69 8.53 3.03
N GLY A 199 27.96 9.72 2.51
CA GLY A 199 29.19 10.44 2.81
C GLY A 199 30.41 9.63 2.37
N ALA A 200 31.31 9.31 3.30
CA ALA A 200 32.50 8.51 3.02
C ALA A 200 32.27 6.98 3.09
N LEU A 201 31.06 6.53 3.47
CA LEU A 201 30.72 5.11 3.56
C LEU A 201 30.26 4.59 2.19
N PRO A 202 31.02 3.73 1.49
CA PRO A 202 30.53 3.09 0.28
C PRO A 202 29.36 2.14 0.58
N ILE A 203 28.39 2.11 -0.32
CA ILE A 203 27.20 1.25 -0.25
C ILE A 203 27.13 0.45 -1.55
N ASP A 204 27.31 -0.85 -1.43
CA ASP A 204 27.02 -1.81 -2.48
C ASP A 204 25.51 -2.09 -2.51
N GLN A 205 24.87 -1.93 -3.67
CA GLN A 205 23.42 -2.16 -3.81
C GLN A 205 23.05 -3.64 -3.92
N LYS A 206 23.46 -4.43 -2.92
CA LYS A 206 23.09 -5.85 -2.79
C LYS A 206 22.19 -6.04 -1.58
N TYR A 207 21.16 -6.85 -1.74
CA TYR A 207 20.08 -7.02 -0.77
C TYR A 207 19.93 -8.47 -0.37
N THR A 208 19.56 -8.70 0.89
CA THR A 208 19.10 -10.02 1.34
C THR A 208 17.67 -10.23 0.85
N THR A 209 17.51 -11.02 -0.20
CA THR A 209 16.21 -11.41 -0.76
C THR A 209 15.62 -12.62 -0.03
N LEU A 210 14.52 -13.20 -0.54
CA LEU A 210 13.86 -14.39 -0.02
C LEU A 210 14.16 -15.61 -0.89
N THR A 211 14.22 -16.78 -0.26
CA THR A 211 14.41 -18.07 -0.94
C THR A 211 13.37 -18.28 -2.03
N LYS A 212 13.84 -18.68 -3.22
CA LYS A 212 12.99 -18.97 -4.39
C LYS A 212 12.04 -20.13 -4.12
N GLY A 213 10.79 -20.00 -4.58
CA GLY A 213 9.79 -21.08 -4.55
C GLY A 213 9.21 -21.37 -3.16
N VAL A 214 9.46 -20.49 -2.19
CA VAL A 214 8.86 -20.58 -0.86
C VAL A 214 7.75 -19.54 -0.75
N ASP A 215 6.52 -20.02 -0.78
CA ASP A 215 5.31 -19.23 -0.67
C ASP A 215 4.54 -19.64 0.61
N TYR A 216 3.71 -18.74 1.13
CA TYR A 216 3.03 -18.89 2.42
C TYR A 216 1.52 -18.72 2.24
N MET A 217 0.73 -19.15 3.23
CA MET A 217 -0.74 -19.06 3.20
C MET A 217 -1.37 -19.77 1.99
N THR A 218 -0.78 -20.88 1.57
CA THR A 218 -1.21 -21.66 0.40
C THR A 218 -2.31 -22.68 0.73
N ASP A 219 -2.72 -22.78 1.99
CA ASP A 219 -3.80 -23.65 2.45
C ASP A 219 -4.81 -22.88 3.31
N PRO A 220 -6.08 -23.32 3.35
CA PRO A 220 -7.11 -22.58 4.05
C PRO A 220 -6.89 -22.47 5.57
N ALA A 221 -6.20 -23.44 6.19
CA ALA A 221 -5.99 -23.43 7.63
C ALA A 221 -4.94 -22.38 8.04
N THR A 222 -3.80 -22.34 7.34
CA THR A 222 -2.79 -21.30 7.59
C THR A 222 -3.30 -19.91 7.20
N PHE A 223 -4.10 -19.82 6.12
CA PHE A 223 -4.79 -18.58 5.77
C PHE A 223 -5.69 -18.09 6.91
N LEU A 224 -6.59 -18.93 7.43
CA LEU A 224 -7.49 -18.58 8.54
C LEU A 224 -6.74 -18.19 9.81
N GLN A 225 -5.63 -18.87 10.14
CA GLN A 225 -4.77 -18.50 11.25
C GLN A 225 -4.24 -17.06 11.06
N VAL A 226 -3.71 -16.74 9.87
CA VAL A 226 -3.21 -15.39 9.58
C VAL A 226 -4.33 -14.35 9.62
N GLN A 227 -5.53 -14.66 9.13
CA GLN A 227 -6.68 -13.75 9.22
C GLN A 227 -7.10 -13.47 10.66
N ASN A 228 -6.97 -14.44 11.57
CA ASN A 228 -7.19 -14.23 13.01
C ASN A 228 -5.98 -13.59 13.73
N GLY A 229 -4.91 -13.21 13.04
CA GLY A 229 -3.70 -12.72 13.72
C GLY A 229 -2.96 -13.80 14.52
N ILE A 230 -3.17 -15.07 14.21
CA ILE A 230 -2.50 -16.21 14.84
C ILE A 230 -1.20 -16.52 14.08
N SER A 231 -0.14 -16.82 14.83
CA SER A 231 1.13 -17.25 14.24
C SER A 231 1.01 -18.65 13.64
N THR A 232 1.41 -18.81 12.39
CA THR A 232 1.54 -20.13 11.72
C THR A 232 2.85 -20.84 12.08
N GLY A 233 3.75 -20.18 12.84
CA GLY A 233 5.11 -20.67 13.13
C GLY A 233 6.08 -20.54 11.95
N LEU A 234 5.59 -20.24 10.75
CA LEU A 234 6.40 -20.02 9.56
C LEU A 234 7.15 -18.69 9.65
N LYS A 235 8.36 -18.65 9.07
CA LYS A 235 9.21 -17.46 9.00
C LYS A 235 9.70 -17.28 7.58
N LEU A 236 9.85 -16.02 7.18
CA LEU A 236 10.52 -15.67 5.93
C LEU A 236 11.92 -16.28 5.90
N GLN A 237 12.23 -16.97 4.81
CA GLN A 237 13.52 -17.62 4.60
C GLN A 237 14.40 -16.68 3.75
N PRO A 238 15.43 -16.04 4.33
CA PRO A 238 16.32 -15.19 3.57
C PRO A 238 17.21 -16.02 2.64
N ASP A 239 17.51 -15.51 1.46
CA ASP A 239 18.59 -16.04 0.64
C ASP A 239 19.94 -15.77 1.36
N PRO A 240 20.81 -16.77 1.53
CA PRO A 240 22.08 -16.59 2.22
C PRO A 240 23.05 -15.68 1.46
N THR A 241 22.82 -15.43 0.17
CA THR A 241 23.70 -14.59 -0.67
C THR A 241 23.00 -13.26 -0.98
N PRO A 242 23.57 -12.13 -0.58
CA PRO A 242 23.09 -10.83 -1.04
C PRO A 242 23.24 -10.67 -2.55
N LEU A 243 22.18 -10.25 -3.23
CA LEU A 243 22.10 -10.12 -4.69
C LEU A 243 21.67 -8.71 -5.09
N TYR A 244 22.03 -8.29 -6.30
CA TYR A 244 21.36 -7.15 -6.94
C TYR A 244 19.89 -7.53 -7.20
N LEU A 245 18.97 -6.58 -7.09
CA LEU A 245 17.55 -6.82 -7.40
C LEU A 245 17.39 -7.20 -8.87
N HIS A 246 16.72 -8.32 -9.13
CA HIS A 246 16.60 -8.89 -10.47
C HIS A 246 15.26 -9.57 -10.75
N ASP A 247 14.39 -9.72 -9.75
CA ASP A 247 13.07 -10.35 -9.89
C ASP A 247 12.01 -9.76 -8.93
N GLY A 248 10.76 -10.19 -9.13
CA GLY A 248 9.63 -9.74 -8.31
C GLY A 248 9.74 -10.15 -6.84
N ARG A 249 10.41 -11.29 -6.54
CA ARG A 249 10.61 -11.74 -5.15
C ARG A 249 11.60 -10.84 -4.41
N GLY A 250 12.68 -10.44 -5.07
CA GLY A 250 13.63 -9.46 -4.55
C GLY A 250 12.98 -8.10 -4.33
N LEU A 251 12.12 -7.66 -5.25
CA LEU A 251 11.37 -6.41 -5.08
C LEU A 251 10.38 -6.48 -3.92
N ALA A 252 9.66 -7.59 -3.76
CA ALA A 252 8.79 -7.83 -2.60
C ALA A 252 9.58 -7.89 -1.28
N ALA A 253 10.84 -8.34 -1.31
CA ALA A 253 11.72 -8.36 -0.14
C ALA A 253 12.34 -7.00 0.18
N TYR A 254 12.41 -6.08 -0.81
CA TYR A 254 12.94 -4.73 -0.68
C TYR A 254 11.95 -3.78 0.01
N THR A 255 10.64 -3.93 -0.24
CA THR A 255 9.63 -3.11 0.42
C THR A 255 9.64 -3.37 1.94
N PRO A 256 9.45 -2.33 2.77
CA PRO A 256 9.54 -2.45 4.22
C PRO A 256 8.66 -3.59 4.76
N ARG A 257 9.18 -4.33 5.73
CA ARG A 257 8.51 -5.44 6.41
C ARG A 257 7.84 -4.98 7.69
#